data_AF-A2E073-F1
#
_entry.id   AF-A2E073-F1
#
_cell.length_a   1.000
_cell.length_b   1.000
_cell.length_c   1.000
_cell.angle_alpha   90.00
_cell.angle_beta   90.00
_cell.angle_gamma   90.00
#
_symmetry.space_group_name_H-M   'P 1'
#
loop_
_entity.id
_entity.type
_entity.pdbx_description
1 polymer ?
#
loop_
_entity_poly.entity_id
_entity_poly.type
_entity_poly.pdbx_seq_one_letter_code
_entity_poly.pdbx_strand_id
1 'polypeptide(L)'
;MSTAPPSLPKNSNTTGGQSINNRVSSVEARRILAVLEDTASRMEYAVILPTLNDFLEGRDNVPEDVEIAHNDFLNHQRALMSAMTNEGKPKPGSQQDFEEEGNLYRETSRDLIRAMRNHADYFAPLLAQTSSYGGSTAKLTAMMKDLNSMELLTFSTPVESDEKQKRLIQDISGRKKANRELIEQLNARDAKATHDKEQQVHDRDEQYELIKQQLTQAKATESSLMQDDIVQEEVQTQEESLKTQLNNTREDVSKTQKKNSEEEGKQRRALRKDEEAVQALIKKYDQEMTSLVKQNEEAVEAAEKIEKELHDLQAEAAQIEKIRAPMVNDEHVQSANQLKANKLSQDMIAASVKLQMEIRKFLKTAPKFSKKKGKKGKGGKKGKK
;
A
#
# COMPACT_ATOMS: atom_id res chain seq x y z
N MET A 1 -56.79 12.68 4.84
CA MET A 1 -56.41 11.27 4.60
C MET A 1 -55.25 11.25 3.63
N SER A 2 -54.21 10.49 3.98
CA SER A 2 -53.11 10.01 3.13
C SER A 2 -52.16 11.06 2.51
N THR A 3 -51.03 11.29 3.19
CA THR A 3 -49.75 11.55 2.52
C THR A 3 -48.70 10.67 3.18
N ALA A 4 -48.17 9.73 2.39
CA ALA A 4 -47.13 8.79 2.79
C ALA A 4 -45.78 9.51 3.01
N PRO A 5 -44.92 9.03 3.92
CA PRO A 5 -43.60 9.60 4.15
C PRO A 5 -42.60 9.20 3.03
N PRO A 6 -41.57 10.03 2.77
CA PRO A 6 -40.59 9.77 1.72
C PRO A 6 -39.68 8.60 2.11
N SER A 7 -39.51 7.67 1.17
CA SER A 7 -38.65 6.51 1.27
C SER A 7 -37.17 6.91 1.35
N LEU A 8 -36.48 6.39 2.37
CA LEU A 8 -35.02 6.42 2.51
C LEU A 8 -34.34 5.68 1.34
N PRO A 9 -33.14 6.14 0.90
CA PRO A 9 -32.38 5.46 -0.14
C PRO A 9 -31.88 4.11 0.38
N LYS A 10 -32.16 3.05 -0.38
CA LYS A 10 -31.61 1.71 -0.15
C LYS A 10 -30.10 1.77 -0.32
N ASN A 11 -29.38 1.48 0.75
CA ASN A 11 -27.93 1.33 0.75
C ASN A 11 -27.57 0.01 0.04
N SER A 12 -27.33 0.08 -1.27
CA SER A 12 -26.83 -1.04 -2.07
C SER A 12 -25.31 -1.14 -1.92
N ASN A 13 -24.84 -1.70 -0.81
CA ASN A 13 -23.48 -2.23 -0.72
C ASN A 13 -23.43 -3.58 -1.47
N THR A 14 -23.40 -3.48 -2.79
CA THR A 14 -22.93 -4.52 -3.71
C THR A 14 -21.76 -3.95 -4.47
N THR A 15 -20.59 -3.93 -3.84
CA THR A 15 -19.30 -3.63 -4.48
C THR A 15 -18.36 -4.77 -4.16
N GLY A 16 -18.01 -5.54 -5.20
CA GLY A 16 -17.03 -6.62 -5.09
C GLY A 16 -16.92 -7.54 -6.31
N GLY A 17 -17.76 -7.36 -7.35
CA GLY A 17 -17.73 -8.18 -8.56
C GLY A 17 -17.63 -7.37 -9.86
N GLN A 18 -17.03 -6.18 -9.84
CA GLN A 18 -16.72 -5.51 -11.10
C GLN A 18 -15.55 -6.24 -11.78
N SER A 19 -15.94 -7.07 -12.74
CA SER A 19 -15.13 -8.00 -13.49
C SER A 19 -13.83 -7.38 -14.02
N ILE A 20 -12.70 -8.01 -13.65
CA ILE A 20 -11.36 -7.86 -14.25
C ILE A 20 -11.43 -7.85 -15.80
N ASN A 21 -12.47 -8.45 -16.38
CA ASN A 21 -12.73 -8.54 -17.80
C ASN A 21 -12.78 -7.20 -18.56
N ASN A 22 -13.02 -6.07 -17.89
CA ASN A 22 -13.10 -4.76 -18.56
C ASN A 22 -11.80 -3.93 -18.53
N ARG A 23 -10.80 -4.33 -17.72
CA ARG A 23 -9.55 -3.55 -17.57
C ARG A 23 -8.38 -4.05 -18.41
N VAL A 24 -8.48 -5.28 -18.93
CA VAL A 24 -7.39 -5.94 -19.65
C VAL A 24 -7.91 -6.45 -20.99
N SER A 25 -7.34 -5.95 -22.09
CA SER A 25 -7.79 -6.24 -23.45
C SER A 25 -7.40 -7.66 -23.91
N SER A 26 -6.22 -8.16 -23.50
CA SER A 26 -5.73 -9.47 -23.89
C SER A 26 -6.49 -10.63 -23.22
N VAL A 27 -6.85 -11.64 -24.00
CA VAL A 27 -7.51 -12.87 -23.53
C VAL A 27 -6.56 -13.71 -22.66
N GLU A 28 -5.27 -13.75 -23.01
CA GLU A 28 -4.26 -14.50 -22.25
C GLU A 28 -4.00 -13.85 -20.89
N ALA A 29 -3.87 -12.53 -20.86
CA ALA A 29 -3.72 -11.78 -19.61
C ALA A 29 -4.94 -11.94 -18.70
N ARG A 30 -6.16 -11.96 -19.25
CA ARG A 30 -7.38 -12.29 -18.49
C ARG A 30 -7.34 -13.70 -17.91
N ARG A 31 -6.83 -14.70 -18.64
CA ARG A 31 -6.66 -16.06 -18.12
C ARG A 31 -5.65 -16.12 -16.98
N ILE A 32 -4.51 -15.44 -17.12
CA ILE A 32 -3.49 -15.36 -16.08
C ILE A 32 -4.07 -14.73 -14.81
N LEU A 33 -4.74 -13.58 -14.94
CA LEU A 33 -5.37 -12.91 -13.80
C LEU A 33 -6.47 -13.75 -13.15
N ALA A 34 -7.27 -14.48 -13.93
CA ALA A 34 -8.27 -15.39 -13.38
C ALA A 34 -7.66 -16.55 -12.59
N VAL A 35 -6.55 -17.12 -13.07
CA VAL A 35 -5.81 -18.15 -12.32
C VAL A 35 -5.24 -17.56 -11.05
N LEU A 36 -4.62 -16.38 -11.11
CA LEU A 36 -4.05 -15.69 -9.96
C LEU A 36 -5.10 -15.32 -8.91
N GLU A 37 -6.28 -14.87 -9.32
CA GLU A 37 -7.42 -14.62 -8.43
C GLU A 37 -7.94 -15.90 -7.80
N ASP A 38 -8.08 -16.98 -8.59
CA ASP A 38 -8.46 -18.30 -8.07
C ASP A 38 -7.43 -18.84 -7.06
N THR A 39 -6.15 -18.60 -7.31
CA THR A 39 -5.05 -19.03 -6.42
C THR A 39 -5.06 -18.23 -5.11
N ALA A 40 -5.25 -16.91 -5.19
CA ALA A 40 -5.39 -16.05 -4.02
C ALA A 40 -6.60 -16.46 -3.17
N SER A 41 -7.74 -16.72 -3.82
CA SER A 41 -8.95 -17.21 -3.13
C SER A 41 -8.68 -18.54 -2.42
N ARG A 42 -8.10 -19.54 -3.09
CA ARG A 42 -7.75 -20.83 -2.44
C ARG A 42 -6.81 -20.66 -1.26
N MET A 43 -5.87 -19.72 -1.33
CA MET A 43 -4.94 -19.43 -0.24
C MET A 43 -5.64 -18.87 0.99
N GLU A 44 -6.63 -17.97 0.80
CA GLU A 44 -7.43 -17.44 1.91
C GLU A 44 -8.15 -18.55 2.69
N TYR A 45 -8.74 -19.52 1.98
CA TYR A 45 -9.39 -20.67 2.62
C TYR A 45 -8.40 -21.69 3.21
N ALA A 46 -7.22 -21.86 2.61
CA ALA A 46 -6.20 -22.76 3.15
C ALA A 46 -5.65 -22.27 4.50
N VAL A 47 -5.53 -20.95 4.67
CA VAL A 47 -5.02 -20.33 5.91
C VAL A 47 -5.96 -20.55 7.10
N ILE A 48 -7.26 -20.72 6.87
CA ILE A 48 -8.26 -20.90 7.93
C ILE A 48 -8.51 -22.36 8.31
N LEU A 49 -7.95 -23.33 7.58
CA LEU A 49 -8.12 -24.76 7.90
C LEU A 49 -7.73 -25.13 9.34
N PRO A 50 -6.64 -24.61 9.93
CA PRO A 50 -6.26 -24.95 11.31
C PRO A 50 -7.27 -24.49 12.37
N THR A 51 -7.99 -23.39 12.12
CA THR A 51 -8.99 -22.83 13.04
C THR A 51 -10.43 -23.20 12.66
N LEU A 52 -10.60 -23.92 11.56
CA LEU A 52 -11.91 -24.30 11.04
C LEU A 52 -12.66 -25.22 12.00
N ASN A 53 -11.96 -26.13 12.67
CA ASN A 53 -12.59 -27.05 13.62
C ASN A 53 -13.27 -26.29 14.77
N ASP A 54 -12.59 -25.31 15.36
CA ASP A 54 -13.11 -24.48 16.45
C ASP A 54 -14.29 -23.60 15.97
N PHE A 55 -14.28 -23.20 14.70
CA PHE A 55 -15.35 -22.41 14.11
C PHE A 55 -16.63 -23.23 13.85
N LEU A 56 -16.48 -24.49 13.48
CA LEU A 56 -17.58 -25.41 13.19
C LEU A 56 -18.14 -26.04 14.48
N GLU A 57 -17.34 -26.15 15.53
CA GLU A 57 -17.76 -26.72 16.82
C GLU A 57 -18.92 -25.92 17.45
N GLY A 58 -20.06 -26.58 17.65
CA GLY A 58 -21.24 -25.96 18.27
C GLY A 58 -22.13 -25.14 17.32
N ARG A 59 -21.94 -25.24 15.99
CA ARG A 59 -22.86 -24.66 15.01
C ARG A 59 -23.81 -25.72 14.44
N ASP A 60 -25.11 -25.46 14.52
CA ASP A 60 -26.15 -26.40 14.05
C ASP A 60 -26.48 -26.29 12.55
N ASN A 61 -25.96 -25.26 11.86
CA ASN A 61 -26.31 -24.96 10.46
C ASN A 61 -25.11 -25.09 9.50
N VAL A 62 -24.25 -26.09 9.71
CA VAL A 62 -23.13 -26.35 8.80
C VAL A 62 -23.67 -26.96 7.49
N PRO A 63 -23.25 -26.48 6.31
CA PRO A 63 -23.61 -27.12 5.05
C PRO A 63 -23.16 -28.59 5.02
N GLU A 64 -24.03 -29.49 4.54
CA GLU A 64 -23.80 -30.94 4.57
C GLU A 64 -22.53 -31.36 3.80
N ASP A 65 -22.27 -30.74 2.65
CA ASP A 65 -21.07 -30.98 1.83
C ASP A 65 -19.78 -30.51 2.53
N VAL A 66 -19.84 -29.43 3.30
CA VAL A 66 -18.73 -28.98 4.15
C VAL A 66 -18.50 -29.97 5.29
N GLU A 67 -19.56 -30.43 5.96
CA GLU A 67 -19.46 -31.36 7.08
C GLU A 67 -18.83 -32.70 6.65
N ILE A 68 -19.24 -33.23 5.50
CA ILE A 68 -18.65 -34.44 4.91
C ILE A 68 -17.17 -34.22 4.61
N ALA A 69 -16.82 -33.15 3.88
CA ALA A 69 -15.44 -32.86 3.50
C ALA A 69 -14.53 -32.57 4.71
N HIS A 70 -15.07 -31.94 5.76
CA HIS A 70 -14.34 -31.64 7.00
C HIS A 70 -14.06 -32.91 7.80
N ASN A 71 -15.04 -33.83 7.88
CA ASN A 71 -14.85 -35.12 8.54
C ASN A 71 -13.78 -35.96 7.83
N ASP A 72 -13.81 -36.02 6.50
CA ASP A 72 -12.80 -36.72 5.70
C ASP A 72 -11.40 -36.10 5.89
N PHE A 73 -11.31 -34.77 5.84
CA PHE A 73 -10.07 -34.05 6.12
C PHE A 73 -9.51 -34.37 7.53
N LEU A 74 -10.34 -34.35 8.57
CA LEU A 74 -9.92 -34.66 9.93
C LEU A 74 -9.50 -36.13 10.10
N ASN A 75 -10.16 -37.06 9.41
CA ASN A 75 -9.80 -38.47 9.43
C ASN A 75 -8.40 -38.68 8.85
N HIS A 76 -8.13 -38.11 7.68
CA HIS A 76 -6.81 -38.19 7.05
C HIS A 76 -5.74 -37.41 7.82
N GLN A 77 -6.09 -36.27 8.44
CA GLN A 77 -5.17 -35.56 9.34
C GLN A 77 -4.73 -36.44 10.51
N ARG A 78 -5.67 -37.14 11.17
CA ARG A 78 -5.36 -38.03 12.29
C ARG A 78 -4.54 -39.24 11.85
N ALA A 79 -4.88 -39.84 10.71
CA ALA A 79 -4.13 -40.96 10.15
C ALA A 79 -2.70 -40.54 9.78
N LEU A 80 -2.51 -39.37 9.16
CA LEU A 80 -1.18 -38.82 8.86
C LEU A 80 -0.36 -38.57 10.13
N MET A 81 -0.97 -37.96 11.15
CA MET A 81 -0.33 -37.76 12.46
C MET A 81 0.03 -39.08 13.13
N SER A 82 -0.73 -40.15 12.90
CA SER A 82 -0.45 -41.48 13.43
C SER A 82 0.73 -42.18 12.72
N ALA A 83 0.98 -41.86 11.45
CA ALA A 83 2.10 -42.37 10.65
C ALA A 83 3.39 -41.54 10.82
N MET A 84 3.33 -40.41 11.53
CA MET A 84 4.40 -39.43 11.70
C MET A 84 4.99 -39.46 13.12
N THR A 85 6.29 -39.18 13.24
CA THR A 85 6.98 -38.93 14.52
C THR A 85 6.71 -37.51 15.01
N ASN A 86 7.00 -37.23 16.28
CA ASN A 86 6.87 -35.87 16.84
C ASN A 86 7.76 -34.83 16.11
N GLU A 87 8.75 -35.26 15.33
CA GLU A 87 9.63 -34.39 14.52
C GLU A 87 9.10 -34.12 13.10
N GLY A 88 7.90 -34.57 12.75
CA GLY A 88 7.37 -34.36 11.39
C GLY A 88 7.82 -35.40 10.36
N LYS A 89 8.59 -36.41 10.77
CA LYS A 89 9.15 -37.43 9.88
C LYS A 89 8.33 -38.72 9.92
N PRO A 90 8.25 -39.49 8.82
CA PRO A 90 7.61 -40.81 8.83
C PRO A 90 8.19 -41.72 9.91
N LYS A 91 7.32 -42.51 10.54
CA LYS A 91 7.75 -43.53 11.51
C LYS A 91 8.53 -44.64 10.78
N PRO A 92 9.54 -45.26 11.43
CA PRO A 92 10.25 -46.39 10.85
C PRO A 92 9.27 -47.51 10.45
N GLY A 93 9.24 -47.86 9.16
CA GLY A 93 8.34 -48.89 8.63
C GLY A 93 6.99 -48.38 8.08
N SER A 94 6.67 -47.09 8.24
CA SER A 94 5.42 -46.47 7.74
C SER A 94 5.67 -45.43 6.65
N GLN A 95 6.77 -45.56 5.91
CA GLN A 95 7.18 -44.58 4.89
C GLN A 95 6.15 -44.47 3.76
N GLN A 96 5.65 -45.62 3.28
CA GLN A 96 4.67 -45.70 2.21
C GLN A 96 3.30 -45.17 2.69
N ASP A 97 2.84 -45.63 3.87
CA ASP A 97 1.60 -45.14 4.48
C ASP A 97 1.64 -43.61 4.69
N PHE A 98 2.78 -43.06 5.12
CA PHE A 98 2.95 -41.63 5.30
C PHE A 98 2.84 -40.84 3.99
N GLU A 99 3.40 -41.37 2.89
CA GLU A 99 3.33 -40.74 1.57
C GLU A 99 1.92 -40.83 0.97
N GLU A 100 1.29 -42.00 1.05
CA GLU A 100 -0.08 -42.24 0.59
C GLU A 100 -1.08 -41.37 1.38
N GLU A 101 -0.98 -41.37 2.70
CA GLU A 101 -1.82 -40.57 3.57
C GLU A 101 -1.56 -39.07 3.41
N GLY A 102 -0.31 -38.68 3.14
CA GLY A 102 0.05 -37.30 2.81
C GLY A 102 -0.56 -36.84 1.48
N ASN A 103 -0.71 -37.73 0.50
CA ASN A 103 -1.42 -37.44 -0.75
C ASN A 103 -2.93 -37.27 -0.50
N LEU A 104 -3.55 -38.21 0.23
CA LEU A 104 -4.98 -38.16 0.56
C LEU A 104 -5.33 -36.92 1.40
N TYR A 105 -4.47 -36.54 2.35
CA TYR A 105 -4.62 -35.29 3.12
C TYR A 105 -4.56 -34.05 2.21
N ARG A 106 -3.69 -34.05 1.20
CA ARG A 106 -3.64 -32.96 0.19
C ARG A 106 -4.86 -32.94 -0.72
N GLU A 107 -5.47 -34.08 -1.02
CA GLU A 107 -6.68 -34.15 -1.84
C GLU A 107 -7.91 -33.69 -1.05
N THR A 108 -8.10 -34.25 0.14
CA THR A 108 -9.22 -33.89 1.04
C THR A 108 -9.17 -32.43 1.50
N SER A 109 -7.98 -31.85 1.72
CA SER A 109 -7.86 -30.40 1.96
C SER A 109 -8.30 -29.55 0.77
N ARG A 110 -8.06 -29.98 -0.48
CA ARG A 110 -8.55 -29.28 -1.67
C ARG A 110 -10.06 -29.40 -1.81
N ASP A 111 -10.61 -30.58 -1.54
CA ASP A 111 -12.06 -30.81 -1.60
C ASP A 111 -12.80 -30.01 -0.52
N LEU A 112 -12.24 -29.94 0.70
CA LEU A 112 -12.75 -29.08 1.76
C LEU A 112 -12.71 -27.60 1.38
N ILE A 113 -11.58 -27.11 0.84
CA ILE A 113 -11.49 -25.73 0.34
C ILE A 113 -12.54 -25.48 -0.75
N ARG A 114 -12.80 -26.45 -1.63
CA ARG A 114 -13.81 -26.34 -2.68
C ARG A 114 -15.22 -26.26 -2.10
N ALA A 115 -15.56 -27.10 -1.13
CA ALA A 115 -16.84 -27.06 -0.43
C ALA A 115 -17.02 -25.71 0.29
N MET A 116 -15.99 -25.22 0.99
CA MET A 116 -16.03 -23.92 1.66
C MET A 116 -16.24 -22.75 0.70
N ARG A 117 -15.64 -22.81 -0.49
CA ARG A 117 -15.83 -21.77 -1.53
C ARG A 117 -17.24 -21.73 -2.10
N ASN A 118 -17.90 -22.88 -2.21
CA ASN A 118 -19.30 -22.93 -2.65
C ASN A 118 -20.23 -22.24 -1.64
N HIS A 119 -19.82 -22.19 -0.37
CA HIS A 119 -20.55 -21.54 0.73
C HIS A 119 -19.78 -20.34 1.30
N ALA A 120 -19.20 -19.51 0.43
CA ALA A 120 -18.36 -18.38 0.81
C ALA A 120 -19.01 -17.44 1.85
N ASP A 121 -20.32 -17.19 1.74
CA ASP A 121 -21.06 -16.32 2.65
C ASP A 121 -21.06 -16.85 4.11
N TYR A 122 -21.07 -18.17 4.29
CA TYR A 122 -21.03 -18.81 5.60
C TYR A 122 -19.68 -18.61 6.29
N PHE A 123 -18.59 -18.60 5.51
CA PHE A 123 -17.21 -18.47 6.00
C PHE A 123 -16.69 -17.03 5.99
N ALA A 124 -17.42 -16.07 5.41
CA ALA A 124 -17.03 -14.67 5.38
C ALA A 124 -16.63 -14.09 6.75
N PRO A 125 -17.32 -14.39 7.87
CA PRO A 125 -16.90 -13.92 9.20
C PRO A 125 -15.53 -14.46 9.63
N LEU A 126 -15.20 -15.72 9.28
CA LEU A 126 -13.93 -16.34 9.62
C LEU A 126 -12.78 -15.80 8.75
N LEU A 127 -13.05 -15.54 7.47
CA LEU A 127 -12.10 -14.89 6.56
C LEU A 127 -11.80 -13.44 6.96
N ALA A 128 -12.80 -12.71 7.46
CA ALA A 128 -12.60 -11.35 7.98
C ALA A 128 -11.71 -11.32 9.23
N GLN A 129 -11.87 -12.30 10.12
CA GLN A 129 -11.04 -12.43 11.32
C GLN A 129 -9.58 -12.74 10.99
N THR A 130 -9.31 -13.60 10.00
CA THR A 130 -7.93 -13.99 9.62
C THR A 130 -7.14 -12.88 8.93
N SER A 131 -7.81 -11.87 8.37
CA SER A 131 -7.17 -10.64 7.91
C SER A 131 -6.73 -9.71 9.07
N SER A 132 -7.29 -9.91 10.27
CA SER A 132 -7.01 -9.12 11.48
C SER A 132 -5.93 -9.75 12.37
N TYR A 133 -5.78 -11.08 12.32
CA TYR A 133 -4.70 -11.79 13.01
C TYR A 133 -3.35 -11.53 12.32
N GLY A 134 -2.59 -10.56 12.82
CA GLY A 134 -1.22 -10.33 12.39
C GLY A 134 -0.36 -11.60 12.50
N GLY A 135 0.39 -11.92 11.45
CA GLY A 135 1.18 -13.16 11.39
C GLY A 135 1.79 -13.44 10.01
N SER A 136 2.50 -14.56 9.88
CA SER A 136 3.08 -15.02 8.61
C SER A 136 2.02 -15.37 7.56
N THR A 137 0.86 -15.85 7.98
CA THR A 137 -0.27 -16.21 7.12
C THR A 137 -0.97 -15.00 6.52
N ALA A 138 -1.25 -13.98 7.32
CA ALA A 138 -1.80 -12.70 6.83
C ALA A 138 -0.83 -12.00 5.85
N LYS A 139 0.48 -12.09 6.10
CA LYS A 139 1.51 -11.59 5.19
C LYS A 139 1.52 -12.33 3.85
N LEU A 140 1.35 -13.65 3.84
CA LEU A 140 1.29 -14.44 2.60
C LEU A 140 0.06 -14.07 1.76
N THR A 141 -1.10 -13.95 2.39
CA THR A 141 -2.33 -13.49 1.72
C THR A 141 -2.18 -12.08 1.16
N ALA A 142 -1.57 -11.15 1.91
CA ALA A 142 -1.27 -9.80 1.45
C ALA A 142 -0.33 -9.80 0.25
N MET A 143 0.78 -10.56 0.31
CA MET A 143 1.72 -10.70 -0.80
C MET A 143 1.06 -11.22 -2.08
N MET A 144 0.12 -12.18 -1.99
CA MET A 144 -0.61 -12.63 -3.19
C MET A 144 -1.58 -11.58 -3.72
N LYS A 145 -2.21 -10.79 -2.86
CA LYS A 145 -3.05 -9.65 -3.30
C LYS A 145 -2.21 -8.58 -4.00
N ASP A 146 -1.03 -8.30 -3.47
CA ASP A 146 -0.07 -7.37 -4.07
C ASP A 146 0.44 -7.86 -5.42
N LEU A 147 0.76 -9.16 -5.53
CA LEU A 147 1.14 -9.79 -6.79
C LEU A 147 0.02 -9.66 -7.84
N ASN A 148 -1.22 -9.97 -7.46
CA ASN A 148 -2.38 -9.85 -8.35
C ASN A 148 -2.60 -8.39 -8.79
N SER A 149 -2.38 -7.43 -7.90
CA SER A 149 -2.48 -6.00 -8.19
C SER A 149 -1.39 -5.54 -9.16
N MET A 150 -0.15 -5.99 -8.95
CA MET A 150 0.99 -5.67 -9.82
C MET A 150 0.82 -6.24 -11.22
N GLU A 151 0.38 -7.49 -11.33
CA GLU A 151 0.09 -8.13 -12.62
C GLU A 151 -1.09 -7.47 -13.33
N LEU A 152 -2.14 -7.11 -12.58
CA LEU A 152 -3.27 -6.36 -13.14
C LEU A 152 -2.81 -5.00 -13.70
N LEU A 153 -1.93 -4.29 -13.01
CA LEU A 153 -1.36 -3.04 -13.49
C LEU A 153 -0.55 -3.27 -14.77
N THR A 154 0.32 -4.29 -14.78
CA THR A 154 1.16 -4.64 -15.93
C THR A 154 0.33 -5.01 -17.17
N PHE A 155 -0.80 -5.70 -17.00
CA PHE A 155 -1.66 -6.10 -18.10
C PHE A 155 -2.69 -5.02 -18.51
N SER A 156 -2.94 -4.03 -17.66
CA SER A 156 -3.87 -2.93 -17.93
C SER A 156 -3.17 -1.68 -18.48
N THR A 157 -1.86 -1.54 -18.29
CA THR A 157 -1.08 -0.48 -18.94
C THR A 157 -0.87 -0.81 -20.41
N PRO A 158 -1.28 0.06 -21.35
CA PRO A 158 -0.95 -0.11 -22.76
C PRO A 158 0.57 -0.11 -22.93
N VAL A 159 1.10 -1.03 -23.75
CA VAL A 159 2.55 -1.13 -24.04
C VAL A 159 3.13 0.21 -24.50
N GLU A 160 2.35 1.00 -25.26
CA GLU A 160 2.71 2.34 -25.70
C GLU A 160 2.91 3.33 -24.53
N SER A 161 2.12 3.21 -23.47
CA SER A 161 2.26 4.05 -22.27
C SER A 161 3.52 3.69 -21.49
N ASP A 162 3.82 2.40 -21.35
CA ASP A 162 5.01 1.92 -20.65
C ASP A 162 6.30 2.25 -21.43
N GLU A 163 6.28 2.09 -22.76
CA GLU A 163 7.37 2.54 -23.63
C GLU A 163 7.58 4.05 -23.57
N LYS A 164 6.50 4.84 -23.57
CA LYS A 164 6.57 6.30 -23.46
C LYS A 164 7.15 6.73 -22.11
N GLN A 165 6.78 6.05 -21.03
CA GLN A 165 7.32 6.29 -19.69
C GLN A 165 8.81 5.91 -19.61
N LYS A 166 9.21 4.76 -20.17
CA LYS A 166 10.62 4.37 -20.27
C LYS A 166 11.44 5.36 -21.09
N ARG A 167 10.94 5.81 -22.24
CA ARG A 167 11.58 6.85 -23.07
C ARG A 167 11.72 8.15 -22.31
N LEU A 168 10.69 8.57 -21.57
CA LEU A 168 10.75 9.78 -20.75
C LEU A 168 11.82 9.67 -19.65
N ILE A 169 11.89 8.54 -18.95
CA ILE A 169 12.91 8.30 -17.92
C ILE A 169 14.31 8.31 -18.54
N GLN A 170 14.48 7.69 -19.70
CA GLN A 170 15.75 7.67 -20.41
C GLN A 170 16.18 9.07 -20.88
N ASP A 171 15.25 9.89 -21.38
CA ASP A 171 15.50 11.29 -21.76
C ASP A 171 15.87 12.14 -20.54
N ILE A 172 15.16 12.00 -19.41
CA ILE A 172 15.51 12.67 -18.15
C ILE A 172 16.92 12.28 -17.69
N SER A 173 17.26 10.99 -17.77
CA SER A 173 18.60 10.50 -17.41
C SER A 173 19.69 11.08 -18.33
N GLY A 174 19.42 11.12 -19.65
CA GLY A 174 20.31 11.74 -20.64
C GLY A 174 20.53 13.23 -20.38
N ARG A 175 19.46 13.99 -20.12
CA ARG A 175 19.54 15.41 -19.76
C ARG A 175 20.30 15.63 -18.46
N LYS A 176 20.09 14.79 -17.44
CA LYS A 176 20.86 14.87 -16.18
C LYS A 176 22.36 14.67 -16.42
N LYS A 177 22.74 13.72 -17.28
CA LYS A 177 24.14 13.48 -17.64
C LYS A 177 24.75 14.69 -18.37
N ALA A 178 24.07 15.18 -19.42
CA ALA A 178 24.51 16.34 -20.17
C ALA A 178 24.64 17.60 -19.28
N ASN A 179 23.70 17.81 -18.37
CA ASN A 179 23.76 18.93 -17.42
C ASN A 179 24.94 18.79 -16.45
N ARG A 180 25.25 17.59 -15.97
CA ARG A 180 26.43 17.37 -15.12
C ARG A 180 27.72 17.68 -15.88
N GLU A 181 27.85 17.20 -17.10
CA GLU A 181 29.01 17.47 -17.95
C GLU A 181 29.15 18.99 -18.23
N LEU A 182 28.04 19.69 -18.45
CA LEU A 182 28.04 21.14 -18.62
C LEU A 182 28.48 21.88 -17.35
N ILE A 183 27.97 21.47 -16.18
CA ILE A 183 28.37 22.03 -14.88
C ILE A 183 29.88 21.82 -14.66
N GLU A 184 30.39 20.63 -14.98
CA GLU A 184 31.81 20.31 -14.85
C GLU A 184 32.68 21.17 -15.78
N GLN A 185 32.25 21.38 -17.03
CA GLN A 185 32.92 22.29 -17.97
C GLN A 185 32.90 23.75 -17.51
N LEU A 186 31.79 24.21 -16.94
CA LEU A 186 31.67 25.56 -16.39
C LEU A 186 32.61 25.74 -15.19
N ASN A 187 32.61 24.80 -14.24
CA ASN A 187 33.51 24.81 -13.10
C ASN A 187 34.99 24.81 -13.54
N ALA A 188 35.35 24.03 -14.56
CA ALA A 188 36.70 24.02 -15.12
C ALA A 188 37.08 25.36 -15.76
N ARG A 189 36.14 26.01 -16.48
CA ARG A 189 36.34 27.36 -17.04
C ARG A 189 36.48 28.42 -15.94
N ASP A 190 35.67 28.36 -14.90
CA ASP A 190 35.74 29.30 -13.78
C ASP A 190 37.05 29.16 -13.00
N ALA A 191 37.48 27.91 -12.76
CA ALA A 191 38.78 27.64 -12.15
C ALA A 191 39.93 28.20 -12.98
N LYS A 192 39.90 27.99 -14.31
CA LYS A 192 40.90 28.54 -15.23
C LYS A 192 40.87 30.07 -15.24
N ALA A 193 39.69 30.68 -15.36
CA ALA A 193 39.55 32.14 -15.38
C ALA A 193 40.00 32.79 -14.07
N THR A 194 39.81 32.10 -12.93
CA THR A 194 40.30 32.55 -11.62
C THR A 194 41.82 32.50 -11.58
N HIS A 195 42.42 31.40 -12.03
CA HIS A 195 43.88 31.26 -12.12
C HIS A 195 44.51 32.31 -13.05
N ASP A 196 43.94 32.52 -14.24
CA ASP A 196 44.42 33.54 -15.19
C ASP A 196 44.34 34.96 -14.59
N LYS A 197 43.29 35.26 -13.80
CA LYS A 197 43.17 36.53 -13.08
C LYS A 197 44.22 36.67 -11.98
N GLU A 198 44.45 35.63 -11.18
CA GLU A 198 45.49 35.64 -10.15
C GLU A 198 46.88 35.86 -10.76
N GLN A 199 47.17 35.22 -11.91
CA GLN A 199 48.41 35.43 -12.64
C GLN A 199 48.53 36.87 -13.15
N GLN A 200 47.47 37.43 -13.74
CA GLN A 200 47.48 38.84 -14.17
C GLN A 200 47.67 39.81 -13.02
N VAL A 201 47.08 39.55 -11.85
CA VAL A 201 47.28 40.37 -10.65
C VAL A 201 48.75 40.29 -10.23
N HIS A 202 49.33 39.09 -10.18
CA HIS A 202 50.75 38.91 -9.85
C HIS A 202 51.67 39.66 -10.83
N ASP A 203 51.45 39.52 -12.14
CA ASP A 203 52.24 40.21 -13.17
C ASP A 203 52.11 41.73 -13.04
N ARG A 204 50.93 42.23 -12.66
CA ARG A 204 50.69 43.66 -12.42
C ARG A 204 51.38 44.14 -11.14
N ASP A 205 51.37 43.35 -10.08
CA ASP A 205 52.06 43.66 -8.83
C ASP A 205 53.59 43.74 -9.04
N GLU A 206 54.16 42.83 -9.84
CA GLU A 206 55.57 42.91 -10.26
C GLU A 206 55.86 44.20 -11.04
N GLN A 207 55.00 44.55 -12.02
CA GLN A 207 55.13 45.82 -12.75
C GLN A 207 55.02 47.03 -11.83
N TYR A 208 54.13 47.00 -10.84
CA TYR A 208 53.98 48.07 -9.86
C TYR A 208 55.25 48.25 -9.03
N GLU A 209 55.87 47.18 -8.56
CA GLU A 209 57.15 47.27 -7.83
C GLU A 209 58.28 47.77 -8.74
N LEU A 210 58.31 47.37 -10.02
CA LEU A 210 59.30 47.83 -10.99
C LEU A 210 59.13 49.32 -11.32
N ILE A 211 57.90 49.78 -11.54
CA ILE A 211 57.57 51.21 -11.74
C ILE A 211 57.90 52.01 -10.49
N LYS A 212 57.60 51.49 -9.30
CA LYS A 212 57.94 52.14 -8.03
C LYS A 212 59.45 52.31 -7.89
N GLN A 213 60.23 51.28 -8.25
CA GLN A 213 61.69 51.34 -8.31
C GLN A 213 62.19 52.37 -9.33
N GLN A 214 61.64 52.35 -10.55
CA GLN A 214 61.92 53.32 -11.61
C GLN A 214 61.52 54.75 -11.22
N LEU A 215 60.41 54.96 -10.52
CA LEU A 215 59.99 56.28 -10.04
C LEU A 215 60.98 56.83 -9.02
N THR A 216 61.49 55.99 -8.10
CA THR A 216 62.60 56.38 -7.23
C THR A 216 63.85 56.77 -8.03
N GLN A 217 64.12 56.10 -9.14
CA GLN A 217 65.27 56.36 -10.01
C GLN A 217 65.05 57.58 -10.92
N ALA A 218 63.83 57.80 -11.42
CA ALA A 218 63.42 58.90 -12.29
C ALA A 218 63.26 60.20 -11.51
N LYS A 219 62.79 60.17 -10.26
CA LYS A 219 62.93 61.30 -9.33
C LYS A 219 64.40 61.72 -9.13
N ALA A 220 65.36 60.85 -9.45
CA ALA A 220 66.77 61.19 -9.48
C ALA A 220 67.26 61.72 -10.84
N THR A 221 66.50 61.60 -11.93
CA THR A 221 66.94 61.93 -13.31
C THR A 221 66.04 62.89 -14.11
N GLU A 222 64.80 63.15 -13.71
CA GLU A 222 63.82 63.94 -14.48
C GLU A 222 64.02 65.46 -14.31
N SER A 223 65.09 65.96 -14.92
CA SER A 223 65.42 67.40 -15.05
C SER A 223 65.60 67.86 -16.51
N SER A 224 65.08 67.17 -17.54
CA SER A 224 65.14 67.71 -18.90
C SER A 224 64.13 67.12 -19.90
N LEU A 225 63.23 68.02 -20.32
CA LEU A 225 62.79 68.31 -21.69
C LEU A 225 62.04 67.25 -22.55
N MET A 226 60.73 67.49 -22.70
CA MET A 226 59.99 67.95 -23.92
C MET A 226 60.85 68.24 -25.18
N GLN A 227 60.45 68.16 -26.45
CA GLN A 227 59.23 67.87 -27.24
C GLN A 227 59.69 68.03 -28.73
N ASP A 228 58.90 67.61 -29.72
CA ASP A 228 58.54 68.41 -30.93
C ASP A 228 58.23 67.63 -32.22
N ASP A 229 57.33 68.27 -32.97
CA ASP A 229 56.59 67.91 -34.19
C ASP A 229 57.20 68.56 -35.46
N ILE A 230 56.40 68.53 -36.56
CA ILE A 230 56.35 69.40 -37.78
C ILE A 230 56.65 68.55 -39.06
N VAL A 231 55.97 68.66 -40.21
CA VAL A 231 55.98 69.72 -41.25
C VAL A 231 54.80 69.53 -42.23
N GLN A 232 54.42 70.61 -42.94
CA GLN A 232 53.05 71.01 -43.30
C GLN A 232 52.77 71.16 -44.82
N GLU A 233 53.51 70.52 -45.73
CA GLU A 233 53.44 70.85 -47.18
C GLU A 233 52.87 69.76 -48.11
N GLU A 234 52.77 68.49 -47.67
CA GLU A 234 51.93 67.46 -48.32
C GLU A 234 50.41 67.71 -48.12
N VAL A 235 50.09 68.69 -47.29
CA VAL A 235 48.78 68.91 -46.67
C VAL A 235 47.70 69.29 -47.67
N GLN A 236 48.00 70.05 -48.73
CA GLN A 236 46.96 70.62 -49.61
C GLN A 236 46.36 69.63 -50.62
N THR A 237 47.17 68.81 -51.26
CA THR A 237 46.68 67.70 -52.12
C THR A 237 46.09 66.57 -51.30
N GLN A 238 46.63 66.33 -50.10
CA GLN A 238 45.95 65.50 -49.11
C GLN A 238 44.60 66.11 -48.74
N GLU A 239 44.46 67.44 -48.61
CA GLU A 239 43.26 68.14 -48.15
C GLU A 239 42.02 67.90 -49.03
N GLU A 240 42.15 67.88 -50.36
CA GLU A 240 41.02 67.62 -51.27
C GLU A 240 40.63 66.14 -51.30
N SER A 241 41.63 65.24 -51.27
CA SER A 241 41.36 63.80 -51.12
C SER A 241 40.70 63.51 -49.76
N LEU A 242 41.15 64.21 -48.71
CA LEU A 242 40.63 64.16 -47.36
C LEU A 242 39.21 64.74 -47.31
N LYS A 243 38.89 65.83 -48.03
CA LYS A 243 37.52 66.35 -48.12
C LYS A 243 36.56 65.36 -48.76
N THR A 244 36.99 64.68 -49.82
CA THR A 244 36.17 63.69 -50.53
C THR A 244 35.97 62.45 -49.66
N GLN A 245 37.05 61.95 -49.04
CA GLN A 245 36.98 60.89 -48.04
C GLN A 245 36.10 61.29 -46.86
N LEU A 246 36.22 62.51 -46.36
CA LEU A 246 35.45 63.02 -45.23
C LEU A 246 33.95 63.09 -45.57
N ASN A 247 33.58 63.49 -46.78
CA ASN A 247 32.17 63.45 -47.21
C ASN A 247 31.62 62.03 -47.34
N ASN A 248 32.38 61.10 -47.95
CA ASN A 248 31.98 59.69 -48.03
C ASN A 248 31.87 59.06 -46.63
N THR A 249 32.85 59.32 -45.77
CA THR A 249 32.86 58.86 -44.38
C THR A 249 31.68 59.46 -43.60
N ARG A 250 31.31 60.72 -43.86
CA ARG A 250 30.16 61.38 -43.22
C ARG A 250 28.84 60.75 -43.66
N GLU A 251 28.71 60.36 -44.92
CA GLU A 251 27.56 59.59 -45.41
C GLU A 251 27.49 58.20 -44.77
N ASP A 252 28.62 57.48 -44.73
CA ASP A 252 28.69 56.13 -44.15
C ASP A 252 28.43 56.14 -42.65
N VAL A 253 28.94 57.14 -41.94
CA VAL A 253 28.62 57.40 -40.53
C VAL A 253 27.12 57.67 -40.37
N SER A 254 26.51 58.49 -41.24
CA SER A 254 25.07 58.77 -41.16
C SER A 254 24.21 57.51 -41.42
N LYS A 255 24.57 56.69 -42.42
CA LYS A 255 23.91 55.41 -42.72
C LYS A 255 24.07 54.43 -41.55
N THR A 256 25.27 54.31 -41.00
CA THR A 256 25.56 53.45 -39.84
C THR A 256 24.80 53.92 -38.60
N GLN A 257 24.73 55.23 -38.35
CA GLN A 257 23.99 55.79 -37.23
C GLN A 257 22.49 55.50 -37.32
N LYS A 258 21.89 55.60 -38.51
CA LYS A 258 20.49 55.22 -38.74
C LYS A 258 20.27 53.72 -38.50
N LYS A 259 21.14 52.88 -39.06
CA LYS A 259 21.07 51.41 -38.89
C LYS A 259 21.19 51.01 -37.41
N ASN A 260 22.15 51.59 -36.69
CA ASN A 260 22.34 51.35 -35.26
C ASN A 260 21.12 51.78 -34.45
N SER A 261 20.52 52.94 -34.76
CA SER A 261 19.31 53.40 -34.09
C SER A 261 18.12 52.45 -34.30
N GLU A 262 17.95 51.93 -35.51
CA GLU A 262 16.90 50.95 -35.81
C GLU A 262 17.14 49.59 -35.13
N GLU A 263 18.38 49.10 -35.13
CA GLU A 263 18.77 47.86 -34.45
C GLU A 263 18.62 47.97 -32.94
N GLU A 264 19.06 49.08 -32.33
CA GLU A 264 18.86 49.37 -30.92
C GLU A 264 17.36 49.42 -30.57
N GLY A 265 16.55 50.06 -31.41
CA GLY A 265 15.09 50.09 -31.24
C GLY A 265 14.46 48.70 -31.27
N LYS A 266 14.92 47.81 -32.17
CA LYS A 266 14.47 46.41 -32.22
C LYS A 266 14.90 45.64 -30.98
N GLN A 267 16.16 45.77 -30.56
CA GLN A 267 16.67 45.11 -29.36
C GLN A 267 15.92 45.55 -28.11
N ARG A 268 15.68 46.86 -27.92
CA ARG A 268 14.89 47.37 -26.79
C ARG A 268 13.46 46.80 -26.77
N ARG A 269 12.82 46.63 -27.93
CA ARG A 269 11.49 46.00 -28.00
C ARG A 269 11.52 44.51 -27.70
N ALA A 270 12.54 43.79 -28.17
CA ALA A 270 12.71 42.37 -27.84
C ALA A 270 12.94 42.18 -26.34
N LEU A 271 13.84 42.96 -25.76
CA LEU A 271 14.19 42.91 -24.35
C LEU A 271 12.98 43.19 -23.44
N ARG A 272 12.13 44.17 -23.80
CA ARG A 272 10.85 44.41 -23.10
C ARG A 272 9.89 43.22 -23.15
N LYS A 273 9.80 42.53 -24.30
CA LYS A 273 8.92 41.35 -24.43
C LYS A 273 9.43 40.20 -23.57
N ASP A 274 10.75 40.00 -23.53
CA ASP A 274 11.37 38.98 -22.70
C ASP A 274 11.18 39.29 -21.21
N GLU A 275 11.36 40.55 -20.80
CA GLU A 275 11.06 41.01 -19.44
C GLU A 275 9.59 40.80 -19.04
N GLU A 276 8.64 41.14 -19.93
CA GLU A 276 7.21 40.90 -19.71
C GLU A 276 6.90 39.39 -19.57
N ALA A 277 7.52 38.54 -20.39
CA ALA A 277 7.37 37.09 -20.32
C ALA A 277 7.91 36.52 -19.01
N VAL A 278 9.07 36.99 -18.55
CA VAL A 278 9.65 36.58 -17.26
C VAL A 278 8.76 37.04 -16.11
N GLN A 279 8.27 38.28 -16.13
CA GLN A 279 7.33 38.76 -15.10
C GLN A 279 6.03 37.95 -15.06
N ALA A 280 5.50 37.57 -16.22
CA ALA A 280 4.32 36.70 -16.29
C ALA A 280 4.59 35.32 -15.69
N LEU A 281 5.77 34.76 -15.94
CA LEU A 281 6.18 33.47 -15.39
C LEU A 281 6.36 33.53 -13.87
N ILE A 282 6.98 34.59 -13.35
CA ILE A 282 7.14 34.83 -11.91
C ILE A 282 5.76 34.93 -11.24
N LYS A 283 4.85 35.75 -11.77
CA LYS A 283 3.50 35.88 -11.23
C LYS A 283 2.74 34.56 -11.21
N LYS A 284 2.88 33.75 -12.26
CA LYS A 284 2.25 32.43 -12.32
C LYS A 284 2.82 31.49 -11.26
N TYR A 285 4.14 31.47 -11.11
CA TYR A 285 4.82 30.67 -10.09
C TYR A 285 4.38 31.08 -8.67
N ASP A 286 4.35 32.38 -8.38
CA ASP A 286 3.93 32.89 -7.06
C ASP A 286 2.48 32.53 -6.73
N GLN A 287 1.59 32.59 -7.72
CA GLN A 287 0.18 32.18 -7.57
C GLN A 287 0.05 30.68 -7.31
N GLU A 288 0.75 29.85 -8.08
CA GLU A 288 0.74 28.40 -7.91
C GLU A 288 1.33 28.00 -6.55
N MET A 289 2.44 28.60 -6.14
CA MET A 289 3.04 28.36 -4.82
C MET A 289 2.12 28.77 -3.69
N THR A 290 1.47 29.93 -3.77
CA THR A 290 0.49 30.38 -2.76
C THR A 290 -0.69 29.41 -2.67
N SER A 291 -1.20 28.93 -3.81
CA SER A 291 -2.27 27.94 -3.83
C SER A 291 -1.84 26.60 -3.23
N LEU A 292 -0.62 26.14 -3.52
CA LEU A 292 -0.08 24.89 -2.99
C LEU A 292 0.16 24.97 -1.47
N VAL A 293 0.69 26.09 -0.97
CA VAL A 293 0.86 26.32 0.47
C VAL A 293 -0.48 26.25 1.17
N LYS A 294 -1.51 26.93 0.64
CA LYS A 294 -2.85 26.89 1.22
C LYS A 294 -3.47 25.48 1.21
N GLN A 295 -3.33 24.75 0.11
CA GLN A 295 -3.81 23.36 0.03
C GLN A 295 -3.09 22.45 1.04
N ASN A 296 -1.80 22.69 1.29
CA ASN A 296 -1.04 21.93 2.25
C ASN A 296 -1.47 22.24 3.68
N GLU A 297 -1.73 23.51 4.01
CA GLU A 297 -2.31 23.93 5.30
C GLU A 297 -3.67 23.25 5.54
N GLU A 298 -4.58 23.28 4.55
CA GLU A 298 -5.88 22.61 4.64
C GLU A 298 -5.75 21.08 4.83
N ALA A 299 -4.78 20.46 4.16
CA ALA A 299 -4.50 19.02 4.31
C ALA A 299 -3.94 18.67 5.69
N VAL A 300 -3.08 19.52 6.26
CA VAL A 300 -2.55 19.35 7.63
C VAL A 300 -3.68 19.48 8.65
N GLU A 301 -4.53 20.49 8.54
CA GLU A 301 -5.70 20.64 9.43
C GLU A 301 -6.65 19.45 9.35
N ALA A 302 -6.88 18.91 8.15
CA ALA A 302 -7.69 17.71 7.96
C ALA A 302 -7.05 16.47 8.60
N ALA A 303 -5.72 16.31 8.48
CA ALA A 303 -4.99 15.21 9.11
C ALA A 303 -5.06 15.29 10.64
N GLU A 304 -4.85 16.47 11.22
CA GLU A 304 -4.95 16.67 12.68
C GLU A 304 -6.37 16.35 13.20
N LYS A 305 -7.41 16.66 12.41
CA LYS A 305 -8.78 16.31 12.77
C LYS A 305 -9.00 14.80 12.78
N ILE A 306 -8.51 14.10 11.76
CA ILE A 306 -8.60 12.63 11.67
C ILE A 306 -7.83 11.98 12.82
N GLU A 307 -6.65 12.49 13.16
CA GLU A 307 -5.86 11.98 14.29
C GLU A 307 -6.60 12.13 15.63
N LYS A 308 -7.28 13.27 15.84
CA LYS A 308 -8.14 13.46 17.02
C LYS A 308 -9.30 12.48 17.06
N GLU A 309 -10.02 12.32 15.94
CA GLU A 309 -11.14 11.36 15.85
C GLU A 309 -10.67 9.91 16.10
N LEU A 310 -9.49 9.54 15.58
CA LEU A 310 -8.89 8.23 15.81
C LEU A 310 -8.52 8.02 17.29
N HIS A 311 -7.95 9.03 17.93
CA HIS A 311 -7.63 8.97 19.36
C HIS A 311 -8.90 8.81 20.22
N ASP A 312 -9.97 9.55 19.90
CA ASP A 312 -11.25 9.45 20.61
C ASP A 312 -11.88 8.06 20.45
N LEU A 313 -11.87 7.50 19.23
CA LEU A 313 -12.36 6.14 18.97
C LEU A 313 -11.53 5.07 19.68
N GLN A 314 -10.21 5.24 19.75
CA GLN A 314 -9.34 4.33 20.51
C GLN A 314 -9.65 4.37 22.01
N ALA A 315 -9.92 5.55 22.56
CA ALA A 315 -10.33 5.71 23.95
C ALA A 315 -11.69 5.03 24.22
N GLU A 316 -12.67 5.20 23.32
CA GLU A 316 -13.97 4.54 23.41
C GLU A 316 -13.85 3.02 23.31
N ALA A 317 -13.06 2.51 22.37
CA ALA A 317 -12.80 1.08 22.21
C ALA A 317 -12.16 0.47 23.47
N ALA A 318 -11.17 1.14 24.06
CA ALA A 318 -10.54 0.71 25.30
C ALA A 318 -11.54 0.69 26.48
N GLN A 319 -12.47 1.65 26.53
CA GLN A 319 -13.53 1.67 27.52
C GLN A 319 -14.52 0.52 27.34
N ILE A 320 -14.92 0.22 26.10
CA ILE A 320 -15.78 -0.93 25.78
C ILE A 320 -15.11 -2.23 26.19
N GLU A 321 -13.82 -2.40 25.88
CA GLU A 321 -13.08 -3.61 26.24
C GLU A 321 -12.98 -3.80 27.76
N LYS A 322 -12.76 -2.71 28.50
CA LYS A 322 -12.77 -2.73 29.97
C LYS A 322 -14.12 -3.18 30.54
N ILE A 323 -15.24 -2.82 29.91
CA ILE A 323 -16.59 -3.25 30.31
C ILE A 323 -16.85 -4.70 29.89
N ARG A 324 -16.39 -5.11 28.70
CA ARG A 324 -16.65 -6.43 28.12
C ARG A 324 -15.85 -7.54 28.80
N ALA A 325 -14.61 -7.28 29.22
CA ALA A 325 -13.73 -8.26 29.85
C ALA A 325 -14.37 -9.00 31.05
N PRO A 326 -14.99 -8.34 32.05
CA PRO A 326 -15.66 -9.04 33.13
C PRO A 326 -16.91 -9.81 32.65
N MET A 327 -17.68 -9.28 31.69
CA MET A 327 -18.88 -9.96 31.18
C MET A 327 -18.54 -11.29 30.48
N VAL A 328 -17.47 -11.32 29.68
CA VAL A 328 -17.03 -12.55 29.02
C VAL A 328 -16.58 -13.59 30.04
N ASN A 329 -15.87 -13.18 31.09
CA ASN A 329 -15.49 -14.07 32.18
C ASN A 329 -16.73 -14.62 32.92
N ASP A 330 -17.72 -13.78 33.20
CA ASP A 330 -18.97 -14.18 33.84
C ASP A 330 -19.77 -15.17 32.97
N GLU A 331 -19.86 -14.93 31.66
CA GLU A 331 -20.49 -15.84 30.69
C GLU A 331 -19.78 -17.21 30.66
N HIS A 332 -18.44 -17.22 30.65
CA HIS A 332 -17.67 -18.46 30.72
C HIS A 332 -17.94 -19.24 32.02
N VAL A 333 -17.99 -18.55 33.16
CA VAL A 333 -18.30 -19.18 34.46
C VAL A 333 -19.74 -19.71 34.48
N GLN A 334 -20.72 -18.97 33.94
CA GLN A 334 -22.10 -19.42 33.85
C GLN A 334 -22.25 -20.65 32.95
N SER A 335 -21.64 -20.63 31.77
CA SER A 335 -21.63 -21.77 30.85
C SER A 335 -21.00 -23.02 31.48
N ALA A 336 -19.85 -22.87 32.16
CA ALA A 336 -19.20 -23.97 32.86
C ALA A 336 -20.07 -24.54 33.99
N ASN A 337 -20.79 -23.69 34.73
CA ASN A 337 -21.71 -24.13 35.77
C ASN A 337 -22.94 -24.85 35.21
N GLN A 338 -23.48 -24.35 34.09
CA GLN A 338 -24.61 -24.97 33.42
C GLN A 338 -24.24 -26.35 32.86
N LEU A 339 -23.04 -26.48 32.27
CA LEU A 339 -22.52 -27.77 31.79
C LEU A 339 -22.38 -28.78 32.93
N LYS A 340 -21.86 -28.37 34.09
CA LYS A 340 -21.77 -29.20 35.30
C LYS A 340 -23.15 -29.64 35.80
N ALA A 341 -24.12 -28.72 35.85
CA ALA A 341 -25.48 -29.03 36.27
C ALA A 341 -26.18 -30.00 35.31
N ASN A 342 -26.00 -29.81 34.00
CA ASN A 342 -26.54 -30.70 32.98
C ASN A 342 -25.94 -32.11 33.08
N LYS A 343 -24.63 -32.22 33.30
CA LYS A 343 -23.96 -33.50 33.50
C LYS A 343 -24.49 -34.23 34.74
N LEU A 344 -24.63 -33.52 35.86
CA LEU A 344 -25.21 -34.08 37.08
C LEU A 344 -26.65 -34.59 36.84
N SER A 345 -27.47 -33.82 36.11
CA SER A 345 -28.82 -34.22 35.74
C SER A 345 -28.84 -35.49 34.89
N GLN A 346 -27.96 -35.58 33.88
CA GLN A 346 -27.82 -36.78 33.05
C GLN A 346 -27.39 -38.01 33.87
N ASP A 347 -26.43 -37.85 34.79
CA ASP A 347 -25.98 -38.92 35.67
C ASP A 347 -27.12 -39.41 36.59
N MET A 348 -27.92 -38.49 37.14
CA MET A 348 -29.11 -38.83 37.92
C MET A 348 -30.15 -39.60 37.10
N ILE A 349 -30.42 -39.17 35.86
CA ILE A 349 -31.33 -39.86 34.95
C ILE A 349 -30.80 -41.27 34.67
N ALA A 350 -29.52 -41.41 34.32
CA ALA A 350 -28.90 -42.71 34.06
C ALA A 350 -28.97 -43.65 35.28
N ALA A 351 -28.69 -43.14 36.48
CA ALA A 351 -28.81 -43.89 37.72
C ALA A 351 -30.26 -44.33 37.99
N SER A 352 -31.23 -43.44 37.76
CA SER A 352 -32.65 -43.75 37.93
C SER A 352 -33.13 -44.85 36.97
N VAL A 353 -32.68 -44.82 35.71
CA VAL A 353 -32.99 -45.85 34.71
C VAL A 353 -32.41 -47.19 35.13
N LYS A 354 -31.15 -47.22 35.57
CA LYS A 354 -30.52 -48.45 36.10
C LYS A 354 -31.31 -49.02 37.28
N LEU A 355 -31.70 -48.18 38.23
CA LEU A 355 -32.52 -48.60 39.36
C LEU A 355 -33.87 -49.17 38.92
N GLN A 356 -34.56 -48.50 38.00
CA GLN A 356 -35.83 -48.99 37.45
C GLN A 356 -35.68 -50.35 36.75
N MET A 357 -34.59 -50.56 35.99
CA MET A 357 -34.31 -51.84 35.36
C MET A 357 -34.09 -52.95 36.39
N GLU A 358 -33.30 -52.71 37.43
CA GLU A 358 -33.06 -53.68 38.50
C GLU A 358 -34.34 -53.99 39.28
N ILE A 359 -35.18 -52.98 39.57
CA ILE A 359 -36.50 -53.19 40.19
C ILE A 359 -37.39 -54.06 39.28
N ARG A 360 -37.45 -53.77 37.97
CA ARG A 360 -38.23 -54.58 37.02
C ARG A 360 -37.72 -56.01 36.94
N LYS A 361 -36.39 -56.20 36.97
CA LYS A 361 -35.75 -57.53 36.98
C LYS A 361 -36.09 -58.27 38.27
N PHE A 362 -35.97 -57.62 39.43
CA PHE A 362 -36.35 -58.16 40.72
C PHE A 362 -37.85 -58.53 40.76
N LEU A 363 -38.75 -57.67 40.29
CA LEU A 363 -40.19 -57.98 40.25
C LEU A 363 -40.54 -59.15 39.32
N LYS A 364 -39.73 -59.43 38.30
CA LYS A 364 -39.90 -60.60 37.43
C LYS A 364 -39.42 -61.90 38.10
N THR A 365 -38.37 -61.84 38.91
CA THR A 365 -37.77 -63.00 39.58
C THR A 365 -38.25 -63.21 41.02
N ALA A 366 -38.92 -62.21 41.60
CA ALA A 366 -39.43 -62.27 42.95
C ALA A 366 -40.48 -63.39 43.09
N PRO A 367 -40.45 -64.16 44.19
CA PRO A 367 -41.46 -65.19 44.45
C PRO A 367 -42.84 -64.55 44.46
N LYS A 368 -43.68 -64.88 43.48
CA LYS A 368 -45.07 -64.41 43.46
C LYS A 368 -45.76 -64.99 44.70
N PHE A 369 -46.19 -64.14 45.62
CA PHE A 369 -47.02 -64.54 46.76
C PHE A 369 -48.22 -65.31 46.20
N SER A 370 -48.27 -66.61 46.48
CA SER A 370 -49.38 -67.47 46.07
C SER A 370 -50.67 -66.87 46.63
N LYS A 371 -51.56 -66.37 45.76
CA LYS A 371 -52.90 -65.96 46.17
C LYS A 371 -53.56 -67.17 46.81
N LYS A 372 -53.71 -67.14 48.15
CA LYS A 372 -54.49 -68.11 48.93
C LYS A 372 -55.88 -68.16 48.31
N LYS A 373 -56.21 -69.29 47.71
CA LYS A 373 -57.52 -69.66 47.18
C LYS A 373 -58.57 -69.39 48.26
N GLY A 374 -59.48 -68.45 48.01
CA GLY A 374 -60.57 -68.10 48.93
C GLY A 374 -61.41 -69.34 49.24
N LYS A 375 -61.41 -69.77 50.50
CA LYS A 375 -62.27 -70.85 51.01
C LYS A 375 -63.58 -70.21 51.45
N LYS A 376 -64.66 -70.61 50.77
CA LYS A 376 -66.08 -70.38 51.11
C LYS A 376 -66.28 -70.64 52.62
N GLY A 377 -66.58 -69.59 53.39
CA GLY A 377 -66.86 -69.64 54.82
C GLY A 377 -68.20 -68.97 55.10
N LYS A 378 -69.14 -69.78 55.58
CA LYS A 378 -70.55 -69.53 55.84
C LYS A 378 -70.71 -69.07 57.30
N GLY A 379 -71.45 -68.00 57.59
CA GLY A 379 -72.16 -67.85 58.88
C GLY A 379 -71.98 -66.55 59.68
N GLY A 380 -73.13 -66.02 60.14
CA GLY A 380 -73.31 -65.06 61.27
C GLY A 380 -73.24 -63.59 60.86
N LYS A 381 -74.32 -62.81 60.67
CA LYS A 381 -75.55 -62.53 61.45
C LYS A 381 -75.28 -61.79 62.78
N LYS A 382 -75.89 -60.58 62.86
CA LYS A 382 -76.08 -59.62 63.98
C LYS A 382 -74.94 -58.60 64.21
N GLY A 383 -75.20 -57.30 64.37
CA GLY A 383 -76.48 -56.60 64.50
C GLY A 383 -76.33 -55.07 64.46
N LYS A 384 -77.43 -54.43 64.07
CA LYS A 384 -77.73 -53.00 64.14
C LYS A 384 -77.64 -52.47 65.58
N LYS A 385 -77.12 -51.26 65.75
CA LYS A 385 -77.93 -50.08 66.07
C LYS A 385 -77.17 -48.83 65.67
#